data_AF-A0A660MBR8-F1
#
_entry.id   AF-A0A660MBR8-F1
#
_cell.length_a   1.000
_cell.length_b   1.000
_cell.length_c   1.000
_cell.angle_alpha   90.00
_cell.angle_beta   90.00
_cell.angle_gamma   90.00
#
_symmetry.space_group_name_H-M   'P 1'
#
loop_
_entity.id
_entity.type
_entity.pdbx_description
1 polymer ?
#
loop_
_entity_poly.entity_id
_entity_poly.type
_entity_poly.pdbx_seq_one_letter_code
_entity_poly.pdbx_strand_id
1 'polypeptide(L)'
;STAEAVPNGAGGGLLYLVADRLVRGDGDSDSIDEANTRVLGQIGQIPATVHVHRDDHAHGEDAGCAAADKVGAIFTIIAQYGEQLRSLATELGLGSDSSDEAHQQIIRHATDESKLVMASGNDLVAMVDAQLAKSAEPTGAHTDILRGNHHEAAVVMNQRAGTTLDRQSLAQEFDQQYQALAQEFNQRYQAFNIDTWAFAPSAGTLYPGDPTAQQQATTAMLYYNLAAIMALCGPRMTVTVLE
;
A
#
# COMPACT_ATOMS: atom_id res chain seq x y z
N SER A 1 25.30 -3.95 -6.97
CA SER A 1 24.30 -5.01 -7.20
C SER A 1 23.04 -4.31 -7.65
N THR A 2 22.58 -4.52 -8.88
CA THR A 2 21.40 -3.86 -9.47
C THR A 2 20.20 -4.81 -9.39
N ALA A 3 19.88 -5.27 -8.18
CA ALA A 3 18.53 -5.78 -7.95
C ALA A 3 17.60 -4.56 -8.07
N GLU A 4 16.67 -4.62 -9.01
CA GLU A 4 15.65 -3.58 -9.18
C GLU A 4 14.91 -3.44 -7.85
N ALA A 5 14.81 -2.22 -7.33
CA ALA A 5 14.21 -1.98 -6.02
C ALA A 5 12.73 -2.35 -6.04
N VAL A 6 12.30 -3.21 -5.12
CA VAL A 6 10.88 -3.57 -4.96
C VAL A 6 10.11 -2.35 -4.45
N PRO A 7 9.14 -1.81 -5.22
CA PRO A 7 8.37 -0.65 -4.77
C PRO A 7 7.55 -0.96 -3.52
N ASN A 8 7.51 -0.02 -2.58
CA ASN A 8 6.75 -0.12 -1.34
C ASN A 8 5.45 0.68 -1.40
N GLY A 9 4.42 0.16 -0.76
CA GLY A 9 3.17 0.86 -0.49
C GLY A 9 2.43 0.17 0.65
N ALA A 10 1.41 0.83 1.19
CA ALA A 10 0.60 0.29 2.28
C ALA A 10 0.02 -1.09 1.89
N GLY A 11 0.35 -2.13 2.65
CA GLY A 11 -0.12 -3.49 2.42
C GLY A 11 0.59 -4.27 1.31
N GLY A 12 1.61 -3.69 0.67
CA GLY A 12 2.38 -4.35 -0.39
C GLY A 12 1.47 -4.86 -1.51
N GLY A 13 1.42 -6.18 -1.73
CA GLY A 13 0.53 -6.78 -2.73
C GLY A 13 -0.96 -6.54 -2.55
N LEU A 14 -1.41 -6.29 -1.32
CA LEU A 14 -2.81 -5.92 -1.04
C LEU A 14 -3.20 -4.60 -1.74
N LEU A 15 -2.24 -3.69 -1.94
CA LEU A 15 -2.46 -2.40 -2.61
C LEU A 15 -3.18 -2.55 -3.95
N TYR A 16 -2.87 -3.61 -4.68
CA TYR A 16 -3.43 -3.82 -6.00
C TYR A 16 -4.87 -4.31 -5.97
N LEU A 17 -5.22 -5.15 -5.00
CA LEU A 17 -6.59 -5.61 -4.79
C LEU A 17 -7.49 -4.45 -4.36
N VAL A 18 -7.00 -3.61 -3.44
CA VAL A 18 -7.76 -2.44 -2.98
C VAL A 18 -7.89 -1.40 -4.09
N ALA A 19 -6.85 -1.19 -4.90
CA ALA A 19 -6.92 -0.27 -6.04
C ALA A 19 -7.92 -0.76 -7.08
N ASP A 20 -7.87 -2.03 -7.45
CA ASP A 20 -8.83 -2.62 -8.40
C ASP A 20 -10.26 -2.54 -7.87
N ARG A 21 -10.44 -2.76 -6.56
CA ARG A 21 -11.74 -2.62 -5.90
C ARG A 21 -12.29 -1.20 -5.98
N LEU A 22 -11.46 -0.19 -5.71
CA LEU A 22 -11.85 1.22 -5.79
C LEU A 22 -12.14 1.65 -7.24
N VAL A 23 -11.51 1.00 -8.23
CA VAL A 23 -11.80 1.21 -9.65
C VAL A 23 -13.13 0.55 -10.04
N ARG A 24 -13.33 -0.74 -9.80
CA ARG A 24 -14.46 -1.50 -10.36
C ARG A 24 -15.72 -1.53 -9.49
N GLY A 25 -15.61 -1.35 -8.18
CA GLY A 25 -16.72 -1.60 -7.25
C GLY A 25 -17.16 -3.08 -7.25
N ASP A 26 -18.34 -3.39 -6.70
CA ASP A 26 -18.96 -4.74 -6.73
C ASP A 26 -19.72 -5.02 -8.05
N GLY A 27 -19.50 -4.19 -9.08
CA GLY A 27 -20.30 -4.19 -10.30
C GLY A 27 -20.06 -5.36 -11.26
N ASP A 28 -18.96 -6.09 -11.10
CA ASP A 28 -18.72 -7.35 -11.79
C ASP A 28 -19.14 -8.48 -10.84
N SER A 29 -19.81 -9.51 -11.36
CA SER A 29 -20.21 -10.73 -10.63
C SER A 29 -19.05 -11.53 -10.00
N ASP A 30 -17.85 -10.96 -10.03
CA ASP A 30 -16.62 -11.56 -9.57
C ASP A 30 -16.61 -11.57 -8.04
N SER A 31 -16.59 -12.77 -7.50
CA SER A 31 -16.19 -12.99 -6.11
C SER A 31 -14.80 -12.38 -5.84
N ILE A 32 -14.48 -12.12 -4.57
CA ILE A 32 -13.12 -11.68 -4.18
C ILE A 32 -12.06 -12.62 -4.73
N ASP A 33 -12.34 -13.93 -4.79
CA ASP A 33 -11.42 -14.92 -5.33
C ASP A 33 -11.15 -14.74 -6.83
N GLU A 34 -12.17 -14.37 -7.61
CA GLU A 34 -12.04 -14.08 -9.04
C GLU A 34 -11.30 -12.77 -9.29
N ALA A 35 -11.65 -11.72 -8.55
CA ALA A 35 -10.91 -10.45 -8.58
C ALA A 35 -9.45 -10.65 -8.19
N ASN A 36 -9.19 -11.42 -7.12
CA ASN A 36 -7.86 -11.74 -6.63
C ASN A 36 -7.05 -12.53 -7.66
N THR A 37 -7.66 -13.55 -8.26
CA THR A 37 -7.02 -14.36 -9.31
C THR A 37 -6.65 -13.51 -10.51
N ARG A 38 -7.53 -12.59 -10.96
CA ARG A 38 -7.27 -11.68 -12.07
C ARG A 38 -6.15 -10.69 -11.74
N VAL A 39 -6.30 -9.95 -10.65
CA VAL A 39 -5.38 -8.87 -10.24
C VAL A 39 -3.99 -9.42 -10.00
N LEU A 40 -3.85 -10.43 -9.14
CA LEU A 40 -2.54 -11.02 -8.83
C LEU A 40 -2.01 -11.90 -9.96
N GLY A 41 -2.87 -12.45 -10.83
CA GLY A 41 -2.43 -13.12 -12.06
C GLY A 41 -1.80 -12.14 -13.06
N GLN A 42 -2.35 -10.93 -13.19
CA GLN A 42 -1.79 -9.86 -14.01
C GLN A 42 -0.50 -9.30 -13.39
N ILE A 43 -0.48 -9.16 -12.07
CA ILE A 43 0.66 -8.63 -11.34
C ILE A 43 1.80 -9.63 -11.16
N GLY A 44 1.52 -10.93 -11.12
CA GLY A 44 2.55 -11.98 -11.15
C GLY A 44 3.38 -11.99 -12.45
N GLN A 45 2.98 -11.22 -13.47
CA GLN A 45 3.78 -10.95 -14.67
C GLN A 45 4.70 -9.72 -14.50
N ILE A 46 4.56 -8.95 -13.42
CA ILE A 46 5.53 -7.93 -13.00
C ILE A 46 6.69 -8.70 -12.34
N PRO A 47 7.93 -8.58 -12.84
CA PRO A 47 9.06 -9.29 -12.24
C PRO A 47 9.21 -8.94 -10.75
N ALA A 48 9.30 -9.97 -9.90
CA ALA A 48 9.91 -10.01 -8.57
C ALA A 48 9.46 -9.02 -7.47
N THR A 49 8.33 -8.30 -7.56
CA THR A 49 8.13 -7.07 -6.77
C THR A 49 6.86 -6.99 -5.92
N VAL A 50 6.20 -8.11 -5.63
CA VAL A 50 5.01 -8.13 -4.76
C VAL A 50 5.25 -8.94 -3.52
N HIS A 51 5.47 -8.23 -2.42
CA HIS A 51 5.60 -8.80 -1.09
C HIS A 51 4.39 -8.40 -0.26
N VAL A 52 3.97 -9.30 0.62
CA VAL A 52 3.18 -8.96 1.80
C VAL A 52 4.04 -9.22 3.02
N HIS A 53 3.62 -8.75 4.18
CA HIS A 53 4.33 -9.08 5.41
C HIS A 53 3.37 -9.49 6.51
N ARG A 54 3.90 -10.23 7.47
CA ARG A 54 3.27 -10.55 8.74
C ARG A 54 4.21 -10.08 9.86
N ASP A 55 3.71 -9.98 11.08
CA ASP A 55 4.57 -9.82 12.25
C ASP A 55 4.53 -11.07 13.14
N ASP A 56 5.49 -11.19 14.07
CA ASP A 56 5.58 -12.29 15.03
C ASP A 56 4.71 -12.11 16.28
N HIS A 57 3.94 -11.01 16.35
CA HIS A 57 3.06 -10.66 17.47
C HIS A 57 1.56 -10.78 17.10
N ALA A 58 1.24 -11.09 15.84
CA ALA A 58 -0.11 -11.21 15.34
C ALA A 58 -0.86 -12.35 16.02
N HIS A 59 -2.09 -12.08 16.45
CA HIS A 59 -2.95 -13.03 17.14
C HIS A 59 -4.38 -12.92 16.60
N GLY A 60 -5.08 -14.06 16.46
CA GLY A 60 -6.49 -14.06 16.05
C GLY A 60 -6.69 -13.72 14.57
N GLU A 61 -7.43 -12.65 14.30
CA GLU A 61 -7.83 -12.21 12.95
C GLU A 61 -6.81 -11.26 12.28
N ASP A 62 -5.81 -10.78 13.05
CA ASP A 62 -4.78 -9.86 12.56
C ASP A 62 -3.66 -10.62 11.83
N ALA A 63 -3.13 -10.01 10.76
CA ALA A 63 -1.95 -10.49 10.05
C ALA A 63 -0.64 -9.92 10.58
N GLY A 64 -0.68 -8.84 11.37
CA GLY A 64 0.50 -8.04 11.69
C GLY A 64 0.93 -7.12 10.53
N CYS A 65 0.07 -6.98 9.52
CA CYS A 65 0.18 -5.97 8.49
C CYS A 65 -0.85 -4.89 8.81
N ALA A 66 -0.41 -3.78 9.41
CA ALA A 66 -1.33 -2.75 9.88
C ALA A 66 -2.26 -2.19 8.78
N ALA A 67 -1.82 -2.18 7.52
CA ALA A 67 -2.65 -1.80 6.39
C ALA A 67 -3.73 -2.83 6.04
N ALA A 68 -3.44 -4.14 6.16
CA ALA A 68 -4.43 -5.19 5.98
C ALA A 68 -5.43 -5.22 7.15
N ASP A 69 -4.91 -5.15 8.38
CA ASP A 69 -5.72 -5.21 9.61
C ASP A 69 -6.65 -3.99 9.74
N LYS A 70 -6.29 -2.86 9.13
CA LYS A 70 -7.11 -1.63 9.13
C LYS A 70 -7.71 -1.28 7.77
N VAL A 71 -7.83 -2.22 6.83
CA VAL A 71 -8.36 -1.94 5.48
C VAL A 71 -9.73 -1.25 5.55
N GLY A 72 -10.62 -1.68 6.45
CA GLY A 72 -11.94 -1.08 6.61
C GLY A 72 -11.91 0.36 7.11
N ALA A 73 -10.98 0.69 8.02
CA ALA A 73 -10.77 2.05 8.49
C ALA A 73 -10.19 2.94 7.37
N ILE A 74 -9.30 2.40 6.55
CA ILE A 74 -8.72 3.12 5.40
C ILE A 74 -9.82 3.44 4.38
N PHE A 75 -10.68 2.48 4.03
CA PHE A 75 -11.84 2.70 3.16
C PHE A 75 -12.80 3.75 3.73
N THR A 76 -13.08 3.67 5.04
CA THR A 76 -13.91 4.67 5.73
C THR A 76 -13.32 6.07 5.60
N ILE A 77 -11.99 6.22 5.74
CA ILE A 77 -11.32 7.52 5.56
C ILE A 77 -11.46 8.01 4.12
N ILE A 78 -11.29 7.14 3.12
CA ILE A 78 -11.47 7.52 1.70
C ILE A 78 -12.90 8.00 1.44
N ALA A 79 -13.89 7.26 1.93
CA ALA A 79 -15.30 7.59 1.75
C ALA A 79 -15.69 8.91 2.42
N GLN A 80 -15.20 9.17 3.63
CA GLN A 80 -15.60 10.34 4.42
C GLN A 80 -14.76 11.60 4.13
N TYR A 81 -13.48 11.43 3.78
CA TYR A 81 -12.50 12.52 3.68
C TYR A 81 -11.86 12.63 2.30
N GLY A 82 -12.51 12.11 1.25
CA GLY A 82 -11.95 12.10 -0.11
C GLY A 82 -11.53 13.47 -0.62
N GLU A 83 -12.27 14.54 -0.31
CA GLU A 83 -11.90 15.91 -0.70
C GLU A 83 -10.63 16.41 0.01
N GLN A 84 -10.46 16.06 1.28
CA GLN A 84 -9.26 16.34 2.05
C GLN A 84 -8.07 15.54 1.52
N LEU A 85 -8.28 14.28 1.11
CA LEU A 85 -7.24 13.47 0.46
C LEU A 85 -6.80 14.08 -0.87
N ARG A 86 -7.76 14.58 -1.67
CA ARG A 86 -7.47 15.29 -2.92
C ARG A 86 -6.67 16.57 -2.70
N SER A 87 -7.07 17.35 -1.70
CA SER A 87 -6.38 18.59 -1.32
C SER A 87 -4.96 18.28 -0.85
N LEU A 88 -4.79 17.28 0.02
CA LEU A 88 -3.49 16.83 0.51
C LEU A 88 -2.58 16.33 -0.61
N ALA A 89 -3.12 15.52 -1.53
CA ALA A 89 -2.36 15.08 -2.71
C ALA A 89 -1.82 16.28 -3.49
N THR A 90 -2.67 17.27 -3.75
CA THR A 90 -2.31 18.50 -4.46
C THR A 90 -1.23 19.30 -3.71
N GLU A 91 -1.38 19.47 -2.39
CA GLU A 91 -0.40 20.15 -1.53
C GLU A 91 0.96 19.46 -1.53
N LEU A 92 0.98 18.13 -1.62
CA LEU A 92 2.19 17.32 -1.71
C LEU A 92 2.78 17.25 -3.13
N GLY A 93 2.19 17.92 -4.13
CA GLY A 93 2.63 17.82 -5.53
C GLY A 93 2.36 16.44 -6.17
N LEU A 94 1.43 15.67 -5.60
CA LEU A 94 1.04 14.34 -6.05
C LEU A 94 -0.32 14.38 -6.76
N GLY A 95 -0.58 13.39 -7.61
CA GLY A 95 -1.91 13.20 -8.19
C GLY A 95 -2.32 14.26 -9.22
N SER A 96 -1.36 14.90 -9.91
CA SER A 96 -1.59 15.85 -11.01
C SER A 96 -2.52 15.29 -12.09
N ASP A 97 -2.54 13.97 -12.24
CA ASP A 97 -3.30 13.26 -13.25
C ASP A 97 -4.68 12.80 -12.73
N SER A 98 -5.09 13.16 -11.51
CA SER A 98 -6.38 12.76 -10.96
C SER A 98 -7.53 13.58 -11.58
N SER A 99 -8.56 12.90 -12.09
CA SER A 99 -9.77 13.54 -12.63
C SER A 99 -10.90 13.61 -11.61
N ASP A 100 -11.84 14.54 -11.79
CA ASP A 100 -13.06 14.63 -10.98
C ASP A 100 -13.87 13.33 -11.05
N GLU A 101 -13.92 12.71 -12.23
CA GLU A 101 -14.59 11.43 -12.45
C GLU A 101 -13.94 10.30 -11.66
N ALA A 102 -12.61 10.20 -11.68
CA ALA A 102 -11.86 9.21 -10.91
C ALA A 102 -12.09 9.42 -9.40
N HIS A 103 -12.00 10.66 -8.93
CA HIS A 103 -12.24 11.01 -7.54
C HIS A 103 -13.64 10.58 -7.06
N GLN A 104 -14.69 10.97 -7.78
CA GLN A 104 -16.07 10.65 -7.41
C GLN A 104 -16.36 9.16 -7.44
N GLN A 105 -15.79 8.42 -8.41
CA GLN A 105 -15.92 6.98 -8.49
C GLN A 105 -15.26 6.28 -7.30
N ILE A 106 -14.03 6.67 -6.95
CA ILE A 106 -13.28 6.09 -5.84
C ILE A 106 -14.03 6.30 -4.51
N ILE A 107 -14.54 7.50 -4.24
CA ILE A 107 -15.34 7.77 -3.03
C ILE A 107 -16.60 6.90 -3.00
N ARG A 108 -17.30 6.81 -4.14
CA ARG A 108 -18.51 5.97 -4.24
C ARG A 108 -18.21 4.51 -3.92
N HIS A 109 -17.16 3.96 -4.51
CA HIS A 109 -16.76 2.56 -4.29
C HIS A 109 -16.14 2.33 -2.91
N ALA A 110 -15.54 3.34 -2.29
CA ALA A 110 -15.06 3.26 -0.91
C ALA A 110 -16.20 3.21 0.12
N THR A 111 -17.38 3.73 -0.23
CA THR A 111 -18.60 3.65 0.61
C THR A 111 -19.25 2.27 0.56
N ASP A 112 -18.83 1.43 -0.39
CA ASP A 112 -19.38 0.10 -0.58
C ASP A 112 -18.83 -0.87 0.47
N GLU A 113 -19.71 -1.35 1.35
CA GLU A 113 -19.41 -2.29 2.45
C GLU A 113 -19.24 -3.73 1.95
N SER A 114 -18.40 -3.91 0.93
CA SER A 114 -18.18 -5.21 0.32
C SER A 114 -17.38 -6.16 1.19
N LYS A 115 -17.34 -7.43 0.78
CA LYS A 115 -16.60 -8.48 1.47
C LYS A 115 -15.11 -8.15 1.68
N LEU A 116 -14.48 -7.30 0.86
CA LEU A 116 -13.05 -6.98 0.98
C LEU A 116 -12.82 -6.05 2.17
N VAL A 117 -13.72 -5.09 2.36
CA VAL A 117 -13.72 -4.16 3.50
C VAL A 117 -14.01 -4.90 4.82
N MET A 118 -14.70 -6.04 4.73
CA MET A 118 -15.10 -6.88 5.86
C MET A 118 -14.20 -8.10 6.09
N ALA A 119 -13.20 -8.35 5.23
CA ALA A 119 -12.28 -9.46 5.40
C ALA A 119 -11.28 -9.16 6.52
N SER A 120 -10.92 -10.19 7.29
CA SER A 120 -9.87 -10.05 8.30
C SER A 120 -8.52 -9.79 7.64
N GLY A 121 -7.61 -9.10 8.33
CA GLY A 121 -6.26 -8.88 7.82
C GLY A 121 -5.53 -10.18 7.50
N ASN A 122 -5.72 -11.21 8.34
CA ASN A 122 -5.16 -12.55 8.09
C ASN A 122 -5.73 -13.21 6.82
N ASP A 123 -7.04 -13.09 6.55
CA ASP A 123 -7.63 -13.61 5.31
C ASP A 123 -7.07 -12.88 4.08
N LEU A 124 -6.95 -11.55 4.15
CA LEU A 124 -6.41 -10.73 3.06
C LEU A 124 -4.97 -11.12 2.72
N VAL A 125 -4.11 -11.25 3.75
CA VAL A 125 -2.72 -11.67 3.55
C VAL A 125 -2.65 -13.11 3.05
N ALA A 126 -3.46 -14.03 3.59
CA ALA A 126 -3.51 -15.43 3.13
C ALA A 126 -3.96 -15.55 1.67
N MET A 127 -4.92 -14.74 1.23
CA MET A 127 -5.39 -14.70 -0.15
C MET A 127 -4.30 -14.23 -1.12
N VAL A 128 -3.51 -13.24 -0.73
CA VAL A 128 -2.37 -12.76 -1.52
C VAL A 128 -1.26 -13.81 -1.55
N ASP A 129 -0.88 -14.35 -0.38
CA ASP A 129 0.13 -15.41 -0.24
C ASP A 129 -0.20 -16.62 -1.13
N ALA A 130 -1.45 -17.10 -1.07
CA ALA A 130 -1.89 -18.29 -1.81
C ALA A 130 -1.83 -18.11 -3.33
N GLN A 131 -1.96 -16.88 -3.82
CA GLN A 131 -1.93 -16.59 -5.24
C GLN A 131 -0.52 -16.32 -5.75
N LEU A 132 0.32 -15.65 -4.96
CA LEU A 132 1.75 -15.51 -5.25
C LEU A 132 2.46 -16.88 -5.28
N ALA A 133 2.05 -17.81 -4.42
CA ALA A 133 2.55 -19.19 -4.46
C ALA A 133 2.23 -19.95 -5.77
N LYS A 134 1.27 -19.48 -6.59
CA LYS A 134 0.93 -20.09 -7.88
C LYS A 134 1.72 -19.49 -9.06
N SER A 135 2.25 -18.28 -8.93
CA SER A 135 3.13 -17.68 -9.96
C SER A 135 4.52 -18.30 -9.85
N ALA A 136 4.87 -19.14 -10.82
CA ALA A 136 6.05 -19.98 -10.81
C ALA A 136 7.37 -19.21 -11.03
N GLU A 137 7.96 -18.67 -9.96
CA GLU A 137 9.40 -18.44 -9.82
C GLU A 137 9.76 -18.79 -8.35
N PRO A 138 10.74 -19.67 -8.06
CA PRO A 138 11.09 -20.07 -6.70
C PRO A 138 11.96 -19.00 -6.02
N THR A 139 11.55 -17.74 -6.07
CA THR A 139 12.31 -16.58 -5.60
C THR A 139 11.89 -16.18 -4.19
N GLY A 140 12.19 -17.05 -3.22
CA GLY A 140 12.13 -16.71 -1.79
C GLY A 140 10.72 -16.58 -1.21
N ALA A 141 10.63 -16.31 0.09
CA ALA A 141 9.37 -16.09 0.77
C ALA A 141 8.79 -14.74 0.32
N HIS A 142 7.61 -14.75 -0.31
CA HIS A 142 6.84 -13.54 -0.66
C HIS A 142 6.21 -12.85 0.55
N THR A 143 6.34 -13.47 1.73
CA THR A 143 5.87 -12.98 3.02
C THR A 143 7.07 -12.64 3.88
N ASP A 144 7.33 -11.35 4.10
CA ASP A 144 8.34 -10.91 5.07
C ASP A 144 7.77 -11.07 6.49
N ILE A 145 8.55 -11.60 7.44
CA ILE A 145 8.18 -11.59 8.88
C ILE A 145 8.90 -10.42 9.53
N LEU A 146 8.18 -9.34 9.80
CA LEU A 146 8.71 -8.23 10.59
C LEU A 146 8.73 -8.61 12.07
N ARG A 147 9.74 -8.10 12.79
CA ARG A 147 9.90 -8.33 14.23
C ARG A 147 9.98 -7.02 14.98
N GLY A 148 9.24 -6.92 16.08
CA GLY A 148 9.23 -5.77 16.99
C GLY A 148 8.13 -4.75 16.71
N ASN A 149 8.06 -3.72 17.54
CA ASN A 149 7.03 -2.69 17.46
C ASN A 149 7.31 -1.68 16.33
N HIS A 150 6.24 -1.22 15.70
CA HIS A 150 6.24 -0.14 14.73
C HIS A 150 6.49 1.21 15.41
N HIS A 151 7.53 1.93 14.97
CA HIS A 151 7.91 3.24 15.49
C HIS A 151 8.23 4.21 14.34
N GLU A 152 7.28 4.35 13.41
CA GLU A 152 7.42 5.29 12.30
C GLU A 152 7.47 6.74 12.82
N ALA A 153 8.55 7.44 12.50
CA ALA A 153 8.76 8.84 12.86
C ALA A 153 8.43 9.80 11.71
N ALA A 154 8.43 9.30 10.47
CA ALA A 154 8.14 10.04 9.26
C ALA A 154 7.57 9.13 8.17
N VAL A 155 6.86 9.75 7.22
CA VAL A 155 6.48 9.13 5.95
C VAL A 155 7.38 9.68 4.86
N VAL A 156 7.89 8.79 4.01
CA VAL A 156 8.66 9.14 2.82
C VAL A 156 7.85 8.73 1.59
N MET A 157 7.44 9.70 0.80
CA MET A 157 6.76 9.48 -0.48
C MET A 157 7.76 9.70 -1.62
N ASN A 158 8.20 8.62 -2.25
CA ASN A 158 9.27 8.63 -3.22
C ASN A 158 8.73 8.69 -4.67
N GLN A 159 9.12 9.73 -5.42
CA GLN A 159 8.81 9.91 -6.84
C GLN A 159 10.00 9.58 -7.76
N ARG A 160 11.17 9.21 -7.21
CA ARG A 160 12.36 8.85 -7.99
C ARG A 160 12.22 7.45 -8.57
N ALA A 161 11.88 7.39 -9.86
CA ALA A 161 11.69 6.16 -10.61
C ALA A 161 12.85 5.16 -10.43
N GLY A 162 12.51 3.89 -10.21
CA GLY A 162 13.49 2.79 -10.07
C GLY A 162 14.25 2.77 -8.74
N THR A 163 13.84 3.58 -7.75
CA THR A 163 14.48 3.62 -6.43
C THR A 163 13.49 3.28 -5.31
N THR A 164 14.02 2.91 -4.15
CA THR A 164 13.25 2.78 -2.91
C THR A 164 14.10 3.24 -1.72
N LEU A 165 13.45 3.49 -0.59
CA LEU A 165 14.16 3.84 0.64
C LEU A 165 14.84 2.60 1.24
N ASP A 166 16.14 2.71 1.46
CA ASP A 166 16.87 1.74 2.29
C ASP A 166 16.53 1.96 3.77
N ARG A 167 15.46 1.27 4.21
CA ARG A 167 14.94 1.34 5.59
C ARG A 167 15.98 0.89 6.62
N GLN A 168 16.86 -0.05 6.27
CA GLN A 168 17.88 -0.54 7.19
C GLN A 168 18.97 0.51 7.40
N SER A 169 19.46 1.10 6.30
CA SER A 169 20.44 2.18 6.38
C SER A 169 19.88 3.40 7.10
N LEU A 170 18.61 3.76 6.86
CA LEU A 170 17.95 4.86 7.59
C LEU A 170 17.85 4.58 9.09
N ALA A 171 17.42 3.38 9.48
CA ALA A 171 17.33 3.01 10.89
C ALA A 171 18.72 3.05 11.57
N GLN A 172 19.77 2.59 10.88
CA GLN A 172 21.15 2.65 11.38
C GLN A 172 21.63 4.09 11.57
N GLU A 173 21.33 5.00 10.65
CA GLU A 173 21.65 6.42 10.77
C GLU A 173 20.96 7.06 11.98
N PHE A 174 19.66 6.77 12.20
CA PHE A 174 18.95 7.23 13.39
C PHE A 174 19.54 6.66 14.68
N ASP A 175 19.84 5.35 14.71
CA ASP A 175 20.47 4.69 15.86
C ASP A 175 21.85 5.29 16.17
N GLN A 176 22.62 5.70 15.16
CA GLN A 176 23.93 6.34 15.34
C GLN A 176 23.80 7.79 15.83
N GLN A 177 22.94 8.59 15.22
CA GLN A 177 22.80 10.01 15.56
C GLN A 177 22.09 10.24 16.90
N TYR A 178 21.13 9.39 17.26
CA TYR A 178 20.31 9.52 18.45
C TYR A 178 20.52 8.37 19.44
N GLN A 179 21.70 7.75 19.43
CA GLN A 179 22.01 6.54 20.20
C GLN A 179 21.63 6.62 21.68
N ALA A 180 21.84 7.79 22.32
CA ALA A 180 21.46 8.01 23.71
C ALA A 180 19.93 7.95 23.94
N LEU A 181 19.14 8.52 23.04
CA LEU A 181 17.66 8.47 23.09
C LEU A 181 17.15 7.08 22.72
N ALA A 182 17.72 6.45 21.70
CA ALA A 182 17.37 5.09 21.29
C ALA A 182 17.59 4.08 22.43
N GLN A 183 18.68 4.22 23.21
CA GLN A 183 18.95 3.41 24.40
C GLN A 183 18.02 3.72 25.57
N GLU A 184 17.72 5.01 25.81
CA GLU A 184 16.83 5.43 26.90
C GLU A 184 15.41 4.91 26.72
N PHE A 185 14.88 4.95 25.49
CA PHE A 185 13.51 4.56 25.21
C PHE A 185 13.36 3.16 24.60
N ASN A 186 14.46 2.45 24.36
CA ASN A 186 14.50 1.17 23.63
C ASN A 186 13.72 1.25 22.29
N GLN A 187 13.90 2.36 21.57
CA GLN A 187 13.19 2.68 20.33
C GLN A 187 14.13 2.62 19.13
N ARG A 188 13.64 2.06 18.02
CA ARG A 188 14.27 2.14 16.71
C ARG A 188 13.35 2.94 15.79
N TYR A 189 13.78 4.13 15.40
CA TYR A 189 12.99 4.99 14.52
C TYR A 189 12.92 4.39 13.12
N GLN A 190 11.70 4.39 12.56
CA GLN A 190 11.41 3.87 11.24
C GLN A 190 10.80 4.96 10.36
N ALA A 191 10.76 4.73 9.05
CA ALA A 191 9.99 5.54 8.13
C ALA A 191 8.98 4.67 7.38
N PHE A 192 7.77 5.19 7.22
CA PHE A 192 6.75 4.61 6.37
C PHE A 192 7.07 5.00 4.92
N ASN A 193 7.63 4.08 4.13
CA ASN A 193 8.04 4.36 2.76
C ASN A 193 6.93 4.02 1.75
N ILE A 194 6.69 4.93 0.80
CA ILE A 194 5.69 4.78 -0.26
C ILE A 194 6.34 5.21 -1.58
N ASP A 195 6.57 4.27 -2.48
CA ASP A 195 7.17 4.49 -3.80
C ASP A 195 6.09 4.91 -4.81
N THR A 196 5.63 6.15 -4.68
CA THR A 196 4.57 6.73 -5.54
C THR A 196 4.88 6.71 -7.03
N TRP A 197 6.16 6.71 -7.42
CA TRP A 197 6.58 6.59 -8.82
C TRP A 197 6.07 5.30 -9.48
N ALA A 198 5.83 4.24 -8.70
CA ALA A 198 5.41 2.95 -9.21
C ALA A 198 3.90 2.87 -9.50
N PHE A 199 3.09 3.83 -9.03
CA PHE A 199 1.63 3.74 -9.15
C PHE A 199 1.14 3.75 -10.59
N ALA A 200 1.62 4.67 -11.42
CA ALA A 200 1.22 4.75 -12.83
C ALA A 200 1.70 3.54 -13.66
N PRO A 201 2.96 3.07 -13.55
CA PRO A 201 3.39 1.81 -14.16
C PRO A 201 2.55 0.60 -13.72
N SER A 202 2.27 0.47 -12.42
CA SER A 202 1.44 -0.62 -11.90
C SER A 202 0.00 -0.56 -12.41
N ALA A 203 -0.59 0.63 -12.49
CA ALA A 203 -1.89 0.83 -13.11
C ALA A 203 -1.90 0.42 -14.59
N GLY A 204 -0.83 0.73 -15.33
CA GLY A 204 -0.61 0.30 -16.71
C GLY A 204 -0.65 -1.22 -16.88
N THR A 205 -0.05 -1.95 -15.94
CA THR A 205 -0.08 -3.42 -15.92
C THR A 205 -1.44 -3.99 -15.52
N LEU A 206 -2.11 -3.37 -14.56
CA LEU A 206 -3.45 -3.79 -14.12
C LEU A 206 -4.51 -3.63 -15.21
N TYR A 207 -4.43 -2.54 -15.97
CA TYR A 207 -5.43 -2.15 -16.96
C TYR A 207 -4.79 -1.89 -18.33
N PRO A 208 -4.25 -2.93 -19.00
CA PRO A 208 -3.55 -2.76 -20.25
C PRO A 208 -4.49 -2.24 -21.35
N GLY A 209 -4.15 -1.10 -21.94
CA GLY A 209 -4.92 -0.48 -23.03
C GLY A 209 -6.17 0.30 -22.60
N ASP A 210 -6.38 0.53 -21.30
CA ASP A 210 -7.48 1.33 -20.77
C ASP A 210 -6.96 2.55 -19.98
N PRO A 211 -6.69 3.69 -20.64
CA PRO A 211 -6.14 4.88 -19.99
C PRO A 211 -7.02 5.45 -18.88
N THR A 212 -8.35 5.29 -19.00
CA THR A 212 -9.29 5.77 -17.98
C THR A 212 -9.14 4.94 -16.71
N ALA A 213 -9.17 3.60 -16.83
CA ALA A 213 -8.97 2.73 -15.68
C ALA A 213 -7.56 2.85 -15.09
N GLN A 214 -6.54 3.11 -15.91
CA GLN A 214 -5.17 3.39 -15.43
C GLN A 214 -5.11 4.66 -14.56
N GLN A 215 -5.75 5.75 -15.00
CA GLN A 215 -5.83 6.99 -14.23
C GLN A 215 -6.57 6.78 -12.90
N GLN A 216 -7.68 6.03 -12.94
CA GLN A 216 -8.47 5.68 -11.76
C GLN A 216 -7.66 4.83 -10.78
N ALA A 217 -6.95 3.81 -11.27
CA ALA A 217 -6.11 2.94 -10.44
C ALA A 217 -4.94 3.71 -9.80
N THR A 218 -4.29 4.61 -10.56
CA THR A 218 -3.23 5.47 -10.04
C THR A 218 -3.75 6.36 -8.90
N THR A 219 -4.91 6.98 -9.09
CA THR A 219 -5.58 7.79 -8.06
C THR A 219 -5.98 6.95 -6.85
N ALA A 220 -6.51 5.75 -7.07
CA ALA A 220 -6.92 4.84 -6.01
C ALA A 220 -5.73 4.40 -5.14
N MET A 221 -4.59 4.04 -5.74
CA MET A 221 -3.37 3.71 -5.01
C MET A 221 -2.88 4.89 -4.17
N LEU A 222 -2.92 6.12 -4.72
CA LEU A 222 -2.55 7.32 -3.98
C LEU A 222 -3.49 7.57 -2.79
N TYR A 223 -4.81 7.55 -2.99
CA TYR A 223 -5.78 7.81 -1.94
C TYR A 223 -5.73 6.76 -0.84
N TYR A 224 -5.56 5.49 -1.21
CA TYR A 224 -5.38 4.40 -0.25
C TYR A 224 -4.14 4.62 0.63
N ASN A 225 -3.01 5.00 0.04
CA ASN A 225 -1.79 5.27 0.79
C ASN A 225 -1.89 6.51 1.70
N LEU A 226 -2.52 7.59 1.23
CA LEU A 226 -2.77 8.78 2.06
C LEU A 226 -3.72 8.48 3.23
N ALA A 227 -4.79 7.73 2.97
CA ALA A 227 -5.71 7.27 4.01
C ALA A 227 -5.04 6.30 4.99
N ALA A 228 -4.13 5.44 4.51
CA ALA A 228 -3.32 4.56 5.36
C ALA A 228 -2.42 5.38 6.31
N ILE A 229 -1.74 6.43 5.82
CA ILE A 229 -0.96 7.32 6.69
C ILE A 229 -1.85 7.89 7.81
N MET A 230 -3.05 8.35 7.49
CA MET A 230 -3.98 8.89 8.49
C MET A 230 -4.45 7.83 9.49
N ALA A 231 -4.73 6.60 9.05
CA ALA A 231 -5.19 5.51 9.88
C ALA A 231 -4.10 4.90 10.78
N LEU A 232 -2.85 4.91 10.31
CA LEU A 232 -1.74 4.18 10.92
C LEU A 232 -0.80 5.10 11.69
N CYS A 233 -0.41 6.22 11.09
CA CYS A 233 0.59 7.13 11.63
C CYS A 233 -0.03 8.30 12.40
N GLY A 234 -1.32 8.56 12.18
CA GLY A 234 -2.07 9.65 12.80
C GLY A 234 -1.84 11.02 12.13
N PRO A 235 -2.65 12.03 12.48
CA PRO A 235 -2.76 13.29 11.72
C PRO A 235 -1.59 14.27 11.90
N ARG A 236 -0.60 13.95 12.76
CA ARG A 236 0.58 14.79 13.02
C ARG A 236 1.85 14.23 12.39
N MET A 237 1.74 13.14 11.63
CA MET A 237 2.89 12.51 11.01
C MET A 237 3.55 13.46 10.02
N THR A 238 4.88 13.56 10.09
CA THR A 238 5.64 14.35 9.12
C THR A 238 5.74 13.57 7.82
N VAL A 239 5.36 14.20 6.71
CA VAL A 239 5.45 13.62 5.36
C VAL A 239 6.50 14.39 4.59
N THR A 240 7.41 13.67 3.94
CA THR A 240 8.37 14.25 2.98
C THR A 240 8.18 13.59 1.62
N VAL A 241 8.22 14.40 0.57
CA VAL A 241 8.22 13.92 -0.81
C VAL A 241 9.65 13.99 -1.35
N LEU A 242 10.10 12.92 -1.99
CA LEU A 242 11.40 12.84 -2.66
C LEU A 242 11.19 12.89 -4.16
N GLU A 243 11.48 14.04 -4.75
CA GLU A 243 11.51 14.26 -6.20
C GLU A 243 12.85 13.83 -6.82
#